data_AF-A0A1F8NA12-F1
#
_entry.id   AF-A0A1F8NA12-F1
#
_cell.length_a   1.000
_cell.length_b   1.000
_cell.length_c   1.000
_cell.angle_alpha   90.00
_cell.angle_beta   90.00
_cell.angle_gamma   90.00
#
_symmetry.space_group_name_H-M   'P 1'
#
loop_
_entity.id
_entity.type
_entity.pdbx_description
1 polymer ?
#
loop_
_entity_poly.entity_id
_entity_poly.type
_entity_poly.pdbx_seq_one_letter_code
_entity_poly.pdbx_strand_id
1 'polypeptide(L)'
;MLETGKKLKYIYITHAHPDHYFGLGPVVEAFPEAKVIALAEVAGTINKQMFGKIDHWRNIIGPTNVPTRAVSIEPMSHNWFELEGERIEILAKIMGDLKYNTVVWIPSIKTLYGSDVLFNQAHPFTCEITAEERQQWIRDIGRLEKMGAEVVIPGHEKPGMPFDNTSFDFTRDYLIATEEELAKTKTTSEFFYAMAMRYPDANLLFLSNEMNSAVFKGGRDWNWRDE
;
A
#
# COMPACT_ATOMS: atom_id res chain seq x y z
N MET A 1 16.08 -5.43 14.98
CA MET A 1 16.75 -4.20 14.48
C MET A 1 17.86 -3.72 15.41
N LEU A 2 17.62 -3.49 16.71
CA LEU A 2 18.68 -3.06 17.64
C LEU A 2 19.87 -4.03 17.70
N GLU A 3 19.60 -5.33 17.60
CA GLU A 3 20.60 -6.40 17.62
C GLU A 3 21.53 -6.42 16.40
N THR A 4 21.19 -5.73 15.30
CA THR A 4 22.02 -5.75 14.08
C THR A 4 23.24 -4.83 14.19
N GLY A 5 23.27 -3.93 15.18
CA GLY A 5 24.30 -2.89 15.32
C GLY A 5 24.29 -1.84 14.20
N LYS A 6 23.35 -1.90 13.25
CA LYS A 6 23.23 -0.94 12.16
C LYS A 6 22.51 0.33 12.62
N LYS A 7 22.91 1.47 12.06
CA LYS A 7 22.23 2.75 12.26
C LYS A 7 21.05 2.90 11.30
N LEU A 8 19.84 3.03 11.82
CA LEU A 8 18.68 3.38 11.01
C LEU A 8 18.80 4.84 10.54
N LYS A 9 18.97 5.04 9.23
CA LYS A 9 19.17 6.37 8.64
C LYS A 9 17.85 6.98 8.12
N TYR A 10 17.03 6.17 7.46
CA TYR A 10 15.77 6.61 6.84
C TYR A 10 14.65 5.64 7.17
N ILE A 11 13.43 6.17 7.33
CA ILE A 11 12.16 5.44 7.33
C ILE A 11 11.36 6.03 6.18
N TYR A 12 11.23 5.30 5.08
CA TYR A 12 10.54 5.77 3.89
C TYR A 12 9.06 5.36 3.91
N ILE A 13 8.14 6.31 3.68
CA ILE A 13 6.70 6.07 3.61
C ILE A 13 6.26 6.13 2.15
N THR A 14 5.66 5.05 1.67
CA THR A 14 5.34 4.90 0.24
C THR A 14 4.13 5.72 -0.18
N HIS A 15 3.06 5.69 0.60
CA HIS A 15 1.82 6.38 0.28
C HIS A 15 0.96 6.62 1.53
N ALA A 16 -0.19 7.26 1.35
CA ALA A 16 -0.95 7.86 2.42
C ALA A 16 -1.98 6.93 3.09
N HIS A 17 -1.75 5.62 3.17
CA HIS A 17 -2.61 4.73 3.95
C HIS A 17 -2.09 4.52 5.39
N PRO A 18 -2.97 4.56 6.41
CA PRO A 18 -2.61 4.54 7.82
C PRO A 18 -1.66 3.43 8.26
N ASP A 19 -1.84 2.22 7.74
CA ASP A 19 -1.06 1.04 8.06
C ASP A 19 0.42 1.15 7.64
N HIS A 20 0.76 2.12 6.79
CA HIS A 20 2.14 2.43 6.41
C HIS A 20 2.85 3.40 7.37
N TYR A 21 2.10 4.18 8.15
CA TYR A 21 2.70 5.28 8.95
C TYR A 21 2.20 5.40 10.39
N PHE A 22 1.13 4.69 10.79
CA PHE A 22 0.63 4.73 12.17
C PHE A 22 1.62 4.09 13.16
N GLY A 23 2.44 3.15 12.72
CA GLY A 23 3.48 2.53 13.54
C GLY A 23 4.69 3.44 13.85
N LEU A 24 4.77 4.64 13.27
CA LEU A 24 5.98 5.47 13.33
C LEU A 24 6.39 5.91 14.73
N GLY A 25 5.41 6.05 15.64
CA GLY A 25 5.65 6.51 17.00
C GLY A 25 6.76 5.69 17.68
N PRO A 26 6.52 4.43 18.06
CA PRO A 26 7.53 3.60 18.72
C PRO A 26 8.86 3.50 17.95
N VAL A 27 8.84 3.49 16.61
CA VAL A 27 10.07 3.38 15.79
C VAL A 27 10.95 4.62 15.95
N VAL A 28 10.39 5.83 15.85
CA VAL A 28 11.16 7.07 16.02
C VAL A 28 11.65 7.25 17.46
N GLU A 29 10.96 6.67 18.45
CA GLU A 29 11.43 6.68 19.84
C GLU A 29 12.69 5.85 20.02
N ALA A 30 12.71 4.65 19.42
CA ALA A 30 13.86 3.77 19.44
C ALA A 30 15.03 4.28 18.56
N PHE A 31 14.73 5.07 17.52
CA PHE A 31 15.71 5.56 16.55
C PHE A 31 15.55 7.08 16.31
N PRO A 32 15.87 7.94 17.29
CA PRO A 32 15.62 9.38 17.21
C PRO A 32 16.45 10.11 16.14
N GLU A 33 17.53 9.49 15.65
CA GLU A 33 18.36 10.04 14.57
C GLU A 33 17.86 9.66 13.17
N ALA A 34 16.89 8.74 13.05
CA ALA A 34 16.35 8.32 11.77
C ALA A 34 15.44 9.40 11.19
N LYS A 35 15.58 9.69 9.90
CA LYS A 35 14.69 10.60 9.19
C LYS A 35 13.48 9.87 8.65
N VAL A 36 12.28 10.32 8.99
CA VAL A 36 11.05 9.85 8.36
C VAL A 36 10.82 10.66 7.10
N ILE A 37 10.88 10.01 5.93
CA ILE A 37 10.86 10.68 4.63
C ILE A 37 9.76 10.11 3.72
N ALA A 38 9.23 10.95 2.84
CA ALA A 38 8.39 10.53 1.73
C ALA A 38 8.54 11.51 0.56
N LEU A 39 8.03 11.18 -0.63
CA LEU A 39 7.91 12.19 -1.69
C LEU A 39 7.10 13.38 -1.19
N ALA A 40 7.43 14.59 -1.66
CA ALA A 40 6.84 15.82 -1.15
C ALA A 40 5.30 15.82 -1.18
N GLU A 41 4.70 15.26 -2.23
CA GLU A 41 3.23 15.12 -2.33
C GLU A 41 2.67 14.17 -1.26
N VAL A 42 3.30 13.01 -1.05
CA VAL A 42 2.91 12.03 -0.03
C VAL A 42 3.07 12.59 1.38
N ALA A 43 4.21 13.22 1.67
CA ALA A 43 4.45 13.87 2.96
C ALA A 43 3.40 14.96 3.23
N GLY A 44 3.08 15.76 2.22
CA GLY A 44 2.03 16.79 2.30
C GLY A 44 0.66 16.21 2.65
N THR A 45 0.24 15.18 1.91
CA THR A 45 -1.03 14.49 2.16
C THR A 45 -1.09 13.89 3.56
N ILE A 46 -0.07 13.12 3.97
CA ILE A 46 -0.09 12.46 5.28
C ILE A 46 -0.10 13.49 6.41
N ASN A 47 0.77 14.51 6.35
CA ASN A 47 0.83 15.53 7.40
C ASN A 47 -0.50 16.32 7.49
N LYS A 48 -1.19 16.55 6.37
CA LYS A 48 -2.51 17.19 6.34
C LYS A 48 -3.62 16.28 6.92
N GLN A 49 -3.61 14.99 6.57
CA GLN A 49 -4.67 14.05 6.92
C GLN A 49 -4.48 13.37 8.30
N MET A 50 -3.28 13.46 8.90
CA MET A 50 -2.86 12.72 10.10
C MET A 50 -3.92 12.71 11.22
N PHE A 51 -4.32 13.88 11.71
CA PHE A 51 -5.26 13.97 12.82
C PHE A 51 -6.66 13.45 12.46
N GLY A 52 -7.16 13.78 11.27
CA GLY A 52 -8.46 13.30 10.79
C GLY A 52 -8.50 11.78 10.65
N LYS A 53 -7.42 11.17 10.13
CA LYS A 53 -7.29 9.71 10.03
C LYS A 53 -7.17 9.07 11.42
N ILE A 54 -6.38 9.64 12.35
CA ILE A 54 -6.33 9.13 13.73
C ILE A 54 -7.72 9.13 14.36
N ASP A 55 -8.49 10.22 14.25
CA ASP A 55 -9.81 10.32 14.84
C ASP A 55 -10.82 9.35 14.21
N HIS A 56 -10.81 9.21 12.89
CA HIS A 56 -11.64 8.23 12.19
C HIS A 56 -11.34 6.79 12.62
N TRP A 57 -10.07 6.40 12.57
CA TRP A 57 -9.65 5.04 12.85
C TRP A 57 -9.72 4.69 14.34
N ARG A 58 -9.66 5.68 15.24
CA ARG A 58 -9.83 5.46 16.70
C ARG A 58 -11.10 4.70 17.03
N ASN A 59 -12.20 4.99 16.32
CA ASN A 59 -13.49 4.32 16.54
C ASN A 59 -13.58 2.93 15.88
N ILE A 60 -12.72 2.65 14.90
CA ILE A 60 -12.75 1.42 14.10
C ILE A 60 -11.80 0.37 14.67
N ILE A 61 -10.54 0.73 14.87
CA ILE A 61 -9.50 -0.19 15.37
C ILE A 61 -9.26 -0.03 16.88
N GLY A 62 -9.88 0.96 17.52
CA GLY A 62 -9.82 1.18 18.96
C GLY A 62 -8.73 2.16 19.39
N PRO A 63 -8.90 2.82 20.54
CA PRO A 63 -8.04 3.92 20.99
C PRO A 63 -6.61 3.52 21.32
N THR A 64 -6.35 2.24 21.57
CA THR A 64 -5.01 1.71 21.85
C THR A 64 -4.25 1.30 20.59
N ASN A 65 -4.94 1.20 19.44
CA ASN A 65 -4.36 0.74 18.17
C ASN A 65 -4.12 1.88 17.17
N VAL A 66 -4.39 3.12 17.59
CA VAL A 66 -4.01 4.33 16.83
C VAL A 66 -2.79 5.00 17.45
N PRO A 67 -2.03 5.80 16.67
CA PRO A 67 -0.91 6.57 17.19
C PRO A 67 -1.35 7.50 18.33
N THR A 68 -0.61 7.49 19.43
CA THR A 68 -0.75 8.48 20.52
C THR A 68 0.05 9.76 20.25
N ARG A 69 0.92 9.73 19.23
CA ARG A 69 1.70 10.89 18.77
C ARG A 69 1.74 10.92 17.25
N ALA A 70 1.55 12.12 16.69
CA ALA A 70 1.81 12.36 15.28
C ALA A 70 3.32 12.47 15.05
N VAL A 71 3.81 11.82 14.00
CA VAL A 71 5.19 11.95 13.53
C VAL A 71 5.15 12.73 12.23
N SER A 72 5.89 13.84 12.18
CA SER A 72 6.00 14.64 10.95
C SER A 72 6.86 13.90 9.94
N ILE A 73 6.38 13.84 8.69
CA ILE A 73 7.12 13.25 7.58
C ILE A 73 7.86 14.36 6.84
N GLU A 74 9.17 14.22 6.67
CA GLU A 74 10.02 15.15 5.91
C GLU A 74 9.81 14.95 4.40
N PRO A 75 9.54 16.02 3.64
CA PRO A 75 9.43 15.93 2.18
C PRO A 75 10.82 15.75 1.56
N MET A 76 10.96 14.74 0.70
CA MET A 76 12.15 14.56 -0.10
C MET A 76 12.25 15.63 -1.20
N SER A 77 13.49 16.04 -1.50
CA SER A 77 13.79 16.99 -2.58
C SER A 77 13.93 16.33 -3.96
N HIS A 78 14.14 15.01 -3.99
CA HIS A 78 14.31 14.23 -5.21
C HIS A 78 13.54 12.92 -5.10
N ASN A 79 13.28 12.28 -6.25
CA ASN A 79 12.67 10.95 -6.32
C ASN A 79 13.69 9.83 -6.09
N TRP A 80 14.69 10.07 -5.24
CA TRP A 80 15.71 9.09 -4.87
C TRP A 80 16.42 9.52 -3.59
N PHE A 81 17.07 8.58 -2.93
CA PHE A 81 17.99 8.84 -1.84
C PHE A 81 19.14 7.83 -1.82
N GLU A 82 20.19 8.12 -1.06
CA GLU A 82 21.37 7.26 -0.94
C GLU A 82 21.44 6.56 0.42
N LEU A 83 21.68 5.25 0.37
CA LEU A 83 21.99 4.43 1.52
C LEU A 83 23.31 3.72 1.26
N GLU A 84 24.32 3.99 2.11
CA GLU A 84 25.63 3.33 2.04
C GLU A 84 26.34 3.47 0.67
N GLY A 85 26.11 4.58 -0.04
CA GLY A 85 26.69 4.86 -1.36
C GLY A 85 25.87 4.28 -2.52
N GLU A 86 24.83 3.51 -2.23
CA GLU A 86 23.90 2.96 -3.22
C GLU A 86 22.67 3.84 -3.37
N ARG A 87 22.22 3.99 -4.61
CA ARG A 87 21.04 4.79 -4.94
C ARG A 87 19.77 3.96 -4.85
N ILE A 88 18.77 4.52 -4.17
CA ILE A 88 17.42 3.98 -4.09
C ILE A 88 16.50 4.95 -4.84
N GLU A 89 15.90 4.48 -5.93
CA GLU A 89 15.00 5.24 -6.80
C GLU A 89 13.55 5.08 -6.34
N ILE A 90 12.79 6.16 -6.40
CA ILE A 90 11.38 6.20 -6.09
C ILE A 90 10.59 6.47 -7.35
N LEU A 91 9.83 5.49 -7.81
CA LEU A 91 8.91 5.63 -8.92
C LEU A 91 7.61 6.23 -8.38
N ALA A 92 7.36 7.48 -8.75
CA ALA A 92 6.18 8.23 -8.33
C ALA A 92 4.98 7.98 -9.25
N LYS A 93 3.78 8.31 -8.75
CA LYS A 93 2.54 8.34 -9.53
C LYS A 93 2.26 7.02 -10.24
N ILE A 94 2.43 5.94 -9.50
CA ILE A 94 2.04 4.61 -9.92
C ILE A 94 0.64 4.36 -9.38
N MET A 95 -0.28 3.92 -10.23
CA MET A 95 -1.62 3.58 -9.77
C MET A 95 -1.58 2.32 -8.90
N GLY A 96 -2.24 2.35 -7.75
CA GLY A 96 -2.36 1.23 -6.81
C GLY A 96 -3.73 1.23 -6.15
N ASP A 97 -3.81 0.73 -4.93
CA ASP A 97 -5.01 0.84 -4.09
C ASP A 97 -5.44 2.28 -3.75
N LEU A 98 -4.48 3.21 -3.82
CA LEU A 98 -4.64 4.66 -3.87
C LEU A 98 -4.27 5.19 -5.27
N LYS A 99 -4.97 6.25 -5.72
CA LYS A 99 -4.80 6.90 -7.04
C LYS A 99 -3.33 7.10 -7.43
N TYR A 100 -2.49 7.53 -6.48
CA TYR A 100 -1.05 7.54 -6.67
C TYR A 100 -0.32 6.96 -5.47
N ASN A 101 0.39 5.88 -5.75
CA ASN A 101 1.34 5.19 -4.92
C ASN A 101 2.78 5.54 -5.34
N THR A 102 3.73 5.12 -4.51
CA THR A 102 5.14 5.07 -4.91
C THR A 102 5.67 3.64 -4.81
N VAL A 103 6.62 3.34 -5.70
CA VAL A 103 7.31 2.05 -5.77
C VAL A 103 8.80 2.31 -5.61
N VAL A 104 9.50 1.45 -4.87
CA VAL A 104 10.93 1.59 -4.64
C VAL A 104 11.69 0.66 -5.58
N TRP A 105 12.62 1.21 -6.34
CA TRP A 105 13.53 0.48 -7.21
C TRP A 105 14.97 0.62 -6.70
N ILE A 106 15.64 -0.51 -6.51
CA ILE A 106 17.02 -0.57 -6.01
C ILE A 106 17.90 -1.19 -7.11
N PRO A 107 18.52 -0.37 -7.99
CA PRO A 107 19.21 -0.86 -9.18
C PRO A 107 20.36 -1.83 -8.88
N SER A 108 21.14 -1.56 -7.83
CA SER A 108 22.34 -2.33 -7.48
C SER A 108 22.07 -3.79 -7.13
N ILE A 109 20.86 -4.10 -6.70
CA ILE A 109 20.39 -5.46 -6.38
C ILE A 109 19.14 -5.84 -7.18
N LYS A 110 18.79 -5.06 -8.22
CA LYS A 110 17.61 -5.23 -9.08
C LYS A 110 16.33 -5.60 -8.33
N THR A 111 16.09 -4.95 -7.19
CA THR A 111 14.95 -5.25 -6.32
C THR A 111 13.88 -4.18 -6.47
N LEU A 112 12.63 -4.62 -6.62
CA LEU A 112 11.44 -3.77 -6.67
C LEU A 112 10.59 -4.01 -5.43
N TYR A 113 10.39 -3.00 -4.59
CA TYR A 113 9.35 -3.02 -3.56
C TYR A 113 8.10 -2.30 -4.08
N GLY A 114 7.06 -3.09 -4.36
CA GLY A 114 5.84 -2.69 -5.04
C GLY A 114 4.88 -1.86 -4.20
N SER A 115 5.04 -1.77 -2.87
CA SER A 115 4.00 -1.19 -2.00
C SER A 115 2.62 -1.80 -2.32
N ASP A 116 1.55 -1.06 -2.08
CA ASP A 116 0.18 -1.47 -2.40
C ASP A 116 -0.18 -1.23 -3.88
N VAL A 117 0.83 -1.33 -4.74
CA VAL A 117 0.66 -1.59 -6.18
C VAL A 117 0.72 -3.09 -6.45
N LEU A 118 1.40 -3.87 -5.60
CA LEU A 118 1.56 -5.32 -5.74
C LEU A 118 1.16 -6.03 -4.45
N PHE A 119 0.41 -7.10 -4.61
CA PHE A 119 -0.08 -7.98 -3.56
C PHE A 119 0.24 -9.43 -3.92
N ASN A 120 0.35 -10.32 -2.93
CA ASN A 120 0.49 -11.76 -3.18
C ASN A 120 -0.33 -12.60 -2.18
N GLN A 121 -1.39 -13.24 -2.64
CA GLN A 121 -2.34 -13.94 -1.77
C GLN A 121 -2.85 -13.07 -0.61
N ALA A 122 -3.10 -11.80 -0.90
CA ALA A 122 -3.71 -10.84 0.00
C ALA A 122 -4.77 -10.05 -0.78
N HIS A 123 -6.00 -9.96 -0.27
CA HIS A 123 -7.06 -9.22 -0.96
C HIS A 123 -6.66 -7.72 -1.10
N PRO A 124 -6.39 -7.20 -2.32
CA PRO A 124 -6.06 -5.80 -2.54
C PRO A 124 -7.22 -4.87 -2.21
N PHE A 125 -6.92 -3.67 -1.73
CA PHE A 125 -7.91 -2.65 -1.43
C PHE A 125 -8.29 -1.91 -2.73
N THR A 126 -9.45 -2.24 -3.31
CA THR A 126 -9.79 -1.85 -4.70
C THR A 126 -10.90 -0.81 -4.78
N CYS A 127 -11.54 -0.49 -3.66
CA CYS A 127 -12.73 0.37 -3.63
C CYS A 127 -12.45 1.86 -3.45
N GLU A 128 -11.22 2.27 -3.17
CA GLU A 128 -10.86 3.69 -3.08
C GLU A 128 -10.67 4.35 -4.47
N ILE A 129 -10.48 3.55 -5.52
CA ILE A 129 -10.24 4.00 -6.89
C ILE A 129 -11.39 3.66 -7.85
N THR A 130 -11.48 4.37 -8.98
CA THR A 130 -12.50 4.13 -10.01
C THR A 130 -12.20 2.91 -10.88
N ALA A 131 -13.15 2.52 -11.73
CA ALA A 131 -12.93 1.45 -12.70
C ALA A 131 -11.82 1.80 -13.71
N GLU A 132 -11.79 3.04 -14.20
CA GLU A 132 -10.75 3.53 -15.11
C GLU A 132 -9.36 3.54 -14.45
N GLU A 133 -9.32 3.88 -13.16
CA GLU A 133 -8.11 3.83 -12.35
C GLU A 133 -7.65 2.38 -12.13
N ARG A 134 -8.54 1.42 -11.86
CA ARG A 134 -8.18 -0.01 -11.82
C ARG A 134 -7.61 -0.51 -13.15
N GLN A 135 -8.14 -0.04 -14.27
CA GLN A 135 -7.55 -0.33 -15.59
C GLN A 135 -6.17 0.31 -15.76
N GLN A 136 -5.94 1.51 -15.21
CA GLN A 136 -4.62 2.13 -15.19
C GLN A 136 -3.65 1.35 -14.29
N TRP A 137 -4.11 0.83 -13.16
CA TRP A 137 -3.30 -0.02 -12.27
C TRP A 137 -2.77 -1.25 -13.01
N ILE A 138 -3.62 -1.96 -13.76
CA ILE A 138 -3.18 -3.10 -14.59
C ILE A 138 -2.09 -2.68 -15.59
N ARG A 139 -2.25 -1.52 -16.25
CA ARG A 139 -1.22 -1.00 -17.17
C ARG A 139 0.09 -0.71 -16.44
N ASP A 140 0.02 -0.16 -15.24
CA ASP A 140 1.17 0.22 -14.44
C ASP A 140 1.95 -0.99 -13.93
N ILE A 141 1.25 -2.03 -13.48
CA ILE A 141 1.82 -3.36 -13.18
C ILE A 141 2.63 -3.85 -14.40
N GLY A 142 2.05 -3.79 -15.60
CA GLY A 142 2.74 -4.19 -16.83
C GLY A 142 3.93 -3.30 -17.23
N ARG A 143 4.00 -2.04 -16.75
CA ARG A 143 5.18 -1.17 -16.92
C ARG A 143 6.29 -1.58 -15.95
N LEU A 144 5.95 -1.86 -14.70
CA LEU A 144 6.89 -2.30 -13.66
C LEU A 144 7.49 -3.67 -13.98
N GLU A 145 6.68 -4.62 -14.45
CA GLU A 145 7.12 -5.96 -14.83
C GLU A 145 8.25 -5.92 -15.90
N LYS A 146 8.18 -4.95 -16.82
CA LYS A 146 9.21 -4.74 -17.87
C LYS A 146 10.54 -4.20 -17.37
N MET A 147 10.63 -3.77 -16.11
CA MET A 147 11.88 -3.31 -15.52
C MET A 147 12.87 -4.46 -15.28
N GLY A 148 12.39 -5.71 -15.27
CA GLY A 148 13.25 -6.89 -15.14
C GLY A 148 13.87 -7.01 -13.74
N ALA A 149 13.08 -6.75 -12.69
CA ALA A 149 13.48 -6.99 -11.32
C ALA A 149 13.80 -8.48 -11.09
N GLU A 150 14.84 -8.77 -10.32
CA GLU A 150 15.20 -10.14 -9.91
C GLU A 150 14.51 -10.53 -8.59
N VAL A 151 14.17 -9.53 -7.76
CA VAL A 151 13.40 -9.70 -6.52
C VAL A 151 12.26 -8.69 -6.53
N VAL A 152 11.05 -9.17 -6.24
CA VAL A 152 9.83 -8.36 -6.23
C VAL A 152 9.11 -8.56 -4.90
N ILE A 153 8.95 -7.48 -4.15
CA ILE A 153 8.39 -7.52 -2.80
C ILE A 153 7.06 -6.76 -2.82
N PRO A 154 5.90 -7.41 -2.60
CA PRO A 154 4.61 -6.73 -2.51
C PRO A 154 4.47 -5.93 -1.20
N GLY A 155 3.52 -4.99 -1.15
CA GLY A 155 3.19 -4.26 0.08
C GLY A 155 2.46 -5.14 1.10
N HIS A 156 1.60 -6.05 0.61
CA HIS A 156 0.92 -7.04 1.42
C HIS A 156 0.98 -8.44 0.79
N GLU A 157 1.19 -9.44 1.65
CA GLU A 157 1.18 -10.83 1.23
C GLU A 157 0.69 -11.77 2.33
N LYS A 158 0.32 -12.99 1.92
CA LYS A 158 0.24 -14.12 2.84
C LYS A 158 1.64 -14.53 3.31
N PRO A 159 1.83 -14.83 4.60
CA PRO A 159 3.11 -15.33 5.09
C PRO A 159 3.61 -16.54 4.30
N GLY A 160 4.88 -16.49 3.87
CA GLY A 160 5.54 -17.58 3.14
C GLY A 160 5.43 -17.49 1.62
N MET A 161 4.88 -16.40 1.08
CA MET A 161 4.90 -16.16 -0.36
C MET A 161 6.29 -15.76 -0.86
N PRO A 162 6.66 -16.08 -2.11
CA PRO A 162 7.95 -15.75 -2.65
C PRO A 162 8.02 -14.27 -3.06
N PHE A 163 9.22 -13.72 -3.00
CA PHE A 163 9.53 -12.39 -3.53
C PHE A 163 9.93 -12.47 -5.00
N ASP A 164 9.00 -12.88 -5.84
CA ASP A 164 9.16 -13.06 -7.28
C ASP A 164 7.99 -12.45 -8.08
N ASN A 165 7.97 -12.70 -9.39
CA ASN A 165 6.98 -12.12 -10.29
C ASN A 165 5.53 -12.54 -10.02
N THR A 166 5.26 -13.53 -9.15
CA THR A 166 3.90 -13.98 -8.85
C THR A 166 3.01 -12.88 -8.29
N SER A 167 3.57 -11.84 -7.65
CA SER A 167 2.78 -10.68 -7.20
C SER A 167 2.23 -9.84 -8.36
N PHE A 168 2.92 -9.77 -9.50
CA PHE A 168 2.40 -9.09 -10.69
C PHE A 168 1.17 -9.82 -11.23
N ASP A 169 1.27 -11.14 -11.39
CA ASP A 169 0.18 -11.99 -11.86
C ASP A 169 -1.02 -11.93 -10.92
N PHE A 170 -0.79 -12.17 -9.63
CA PHE A 170 -1.84 -12.17 -8.61
C PHE A 170 -2.62 -10.86 -8.61
N THR A 171 -1.92 -9.71 -8.58
CA THR A 171 -2.59 -8.40 -8.49
C THR A 171 -3.36 -8.10 -9.77
N ARG A 172 -2.78 -8.38 -10.94
CA ARG A 172 -3.43 -8.21 -12.25
C ARG A 172 -4.71 -9.03 -12.34
N ASP A 173 -4.64 -10.31 -12.00
CA ASP A 173 -5.78 -11.23 -12.06
C ASP A 173 -6.86 -10.83 -11.05
N TYR A 174 -6.47 -10.34 -9.87
CA TYR A 174 -7.39 -9.84 -8.86
C TYR A 174 -8.18 -8.62 -9.35
N LEU A 175 -7.53 -7.67 -10.02
CA LEU A 175 -8.19 -6.48 -10.56
C LEU A 175 -9.17 -6.84 -11.67
N ILE A 176 -8.81 -7.79 -12.54
CA ILE A 176 -9.71 -8.32 -13.57
C ILE A 176 -10.92 -8.99 -12.91
N ALA A 177 -10.67 -9.86 -11.93
CA ALA A 177 -11.74 -10.54 -11.18
C ALA A 177 -12.68 -9.55 -10.49
N THR A 178 -12.14 -8.47 -9.94
CA THR A 178 -12.93 -7.40 -9.29
C THR A 178 -13.94 -6.81 -10.26
N GLU A 179 -13.53 -6.42 -11.47
CA GLU A 179 -14.45 -5.89 -12.49
C GLU A 179 -15.50 -6.92 -12.93
N GLU A 180 -15.08 -8.16 -13.14
CA GLU A 180 -15.99 -9.25 -13.53
C GLU A 180 -17.06 -9.50 -12.46
N GLU A 181 -16.69 -9.54 -11.19
CA GLU A 181 -17.64 -9.78 -10.09
C GLU A 181 -18.47 -8.53 -9.77
N LEU A 182 -17.94 -7.32 -9.95
CA LEU A 182 -18.73 -6.10 -9.85
C LEU A 182 -19.89 -6.07 -10.83
N ALA A 183 -19.69 -6.57 -12.05
CA ALA A 183 -20.72 -6.66 -13.09
C ALA A 183 -21.77 -7.74 -12.82
N LYS A 184 -21.38 -8.85 -12.18
CA LYS A 184 -22.28 -9.99 -11.91
C LYS A 184 -23.09 -9.85 -10.62
N THR A 185 -22.52 -9.20 -9.61
CA THR A 185 -23.09 -9.15 -8.26
C THR A 185 -23.86 -7.86 -8.00
N LYS A 186 -24.87 -7.93 -7.13
CA LYS A 186 -25.74 -6.79 -6.79
C LYS A 186 -25.66 -6.41 -5.33
N THR A 187 -25.36 -7.36 -4.46
CA THR A 187 -25.34 -7.16 -3.00
C THR A 187 -23.93 -7.26 -2.43
N THR A 188 -23.73 -6.70 -1.24
CA THR A 188 -22.49 -6.82 -0.45
C THR A 188 -22.09 -8.27 -0.28
N SER A 189 -23.03 -9.14 0.13
CA SER A 189 -22.76 -10.55 0.36
C SER A 189 -22.37 -11.28 -0.92
N GLU A 190 -23.06 -11.03 -2.04
CA GLU A 190 -22.72 -11.65 -3.32
C GLU A 190 -21.29 -11.31 -3.76
N PHE A 191 -20.90 -10.03 -3.73
CA PHE A 191 -19.53 -9.63 -4.10
C PHE A 191 -18.49 -10.22 -3.14
N PHE A 192 -18.74 -10.12 -1.83
CA PHE A 192 -17.85 -10.68 -0.82
C PHE A 192 -17.59 -12.17 -1.05
N TYR A 193 -18.65 -12.97 -1.20
CA TYR A 193 -18.54 -14.41 -1.41
C TYR A 193 -17.91 -14.76 -2.75
N ALA A 194 -18.23 -14.03 -3.83
CA ALA A 194 -17.63 -14.28 -5.14
C ALA A 194 -16.11 -14.11 -5.11
N MET A 195 -15.62 -13.01 -4.52
CA MET A 195 -14.17 -12.78 -4.39
C MET A 195 -13.51 -13.76 -3.43
N ALA A 196 -14.18 -14.14 -2.32
CA ALA A 196 -13.70 -15.16 -1.40
C ALA A 196 -13.53 -16.54 -2.09
N MET A 197 -14.45 -16.89 -2.98
CA MET A 197 -14.39 -18.16 -3.71
C MET A 197 -13.33 -18.18 -4.81
N ARG A 198 -13.04 -17.03 -5.44
CA ARG A 198 -11.98 -16.90 -6.44
C ARG A 198 -10.58 -16.90 -5.82
N TYR A 199 -10.45 -16.37 -4.60
CA TYR A 199 -9.18 -16.24 -3.88
C TYR A 199 -9.27 -16.84 -2.47
N PRO A 200 -9.57 -18.15 -2.33
CA PRO A 200 -9.85 -18.78 -1.03
C PRO A 200 -8.63 -18.83 -0.11
N ASP A 201 -7.43 -18.75 -0.68
CA ASP A 201 -6.17 -18.78 0.05
C ASP A 201 -5.66 -17.40 0.49
N ALA A 202 -6.27 -16.32 -0.02
CA ALA A 202 -5.81 -14.97 0.23
C ALA A 202 -6.15 -14.50 1.65
N ASN A 203 -5.20 -13.84 2.31
CA ASN A 203 -5.46 -13.19 3.59
C ASN A 203 -6.19 -11.84 3.39
N LEU A 204 -6.51 -11.15 4.49
CA LEU A 204 -7.26 -9.89 4.50
C LEU A 204 -8.72 -10.01 4.01
N LEU A 205 -9.29 -11.22 3.97
CA LEU A 205 -10.68 -11.44 3.55
C LEU A 205 -11.69 -10.60 4.36
N PHE A 206 -11.63 -10.66 5.69
CA PHE A 206 -12.52 -9.89 6.57
C PHE A 206 -12.05 -8.46 6.85
N LEU A 207 -11.03 -7.99 6.13
CA LEU A 207 -10.51 -6.64 6.23
C LEU A 207 -10.73 -5.93 4.89
N SER A 208 -9.86 -6.18 3.93
CA SER A 208 -9.90 -5.54 2.62
C SER A 208 -11.11 -5.98 1.79
N ASN A 209 -11.40 -7.28 1.67
CA ASN A 209 -12.54 -7.72 0.85
C ASN A 209 -13.90 -7.35 1.46
N GLU A 210 -14.03 -7.37 2.80
CA GLU A 210 -15.21 -6.83 3.49
C GLU A 210 -15.41 -5.35 3.13
N MET A 211 -14.38 -4.53 3.28
CA MET A 211 -14.46 -3.10 3.00
C MET A 211 -14.78 -2.84 1.52
N ASN A 212 -14.10 -3.56 0.61
CA ASN A 212 -14.40 -3.50 -0.82
C ASN A 212 -15.88 -3.76 -1.10
N SER A 213 -16.42 -4.86 -0.55
CA SER A 213 -17.84 -5.22 -0.74
C SER A 213 -18.80 -4.16 -0.18
N ALA A 214 -18.49 -3.60 0.99
CA ALA A 214 -19.31 -2.62 1.67
C ALA A 214 -19.33 -1.27 0.94
N VAL A 215 -18.18 -0.83 0.41
CA VAL A 215 -18.08 0.40 -0.38
C VAL A 215 -18.77 0.22 -1.73
N PHE A 216 -18.49 -0.87 -2.46
CA PHE A 216 -19.06 -1.07 -3.79
C PHE A 216 -20.57 -1.32 -3.80
N LYS A 217 -21.11 -2.04 -2.81
CA LYS A 217 -22.50 -2.53 -2.84
C LYS A 217 -23.32 -2.18 -1.60
N GLY A 218 -22.68 -1.81 -0.50
CA GLY A 218 -23.33 -1.59 0.80
C GLY A 218 -23.68 -0.14 1.12
N GLY A 219 -23.32 0.82 0.25
CA GLY A 219 -23.52 2.24 0.49
C GLY A 219 -22.62 2.81 1.60
N ARG A 220 -21.49 2.16 1.90
CA ARG A 220 -20.47 2.71 2.79
C ARG A 220 -19.75 3.85 2.06
N ASP A 221 -19.95 5.08 2.53
CA ASP A 221 -19.22 6.23 2.01
C ASP A 221 -17.73 6.13 2.36
N TRP A 222 -16.86 6.28 1.35
CA TRP A 222 -15.40 6.28 1.51
C TRP A 222 -14.78 7.45 0.73
N ASN A 223 -14.44 8.51 1.46
CA ASN A 223 -14.03 9.80 0.87
C ASN A 223 -12.66 10.26 1.39
N TRP A 224 -11.67 9.35 1.41
CA TRP A 224 -10.28 9.67 1.77
C TRP A 224 -9.40 10.04 0.55
N ARG A 225 -10.00 10.06 -0.64
CA ARG A 225 -9.37 10.46 -1.89
C ARG A 225 -9.00 11.95 -1.83
N ASP A 226 -7.72 12.26 -2.00
CA ASP A 226 -7.31 13.62 -2.38
C ASP A 226 -7.64 13.84 -3.88
N GLU A 227 -8.04 15.07 -4.25
CA GLU A 227 -8.39 15.44 -5.64
C GLU A 227 -7.26 15.20 -6.65
#